data_AF-U5F6P3-F1
#
_entry.id   AF-U5F6P3-F1
#
_cell.length_a   1.000
_cell.length_b   1.000
_cell.length_c   1.000
_cell.angle_alpha   90.00
_cell.angle_beta   90.00
_cell.angle_gamma   90.00
#
_symmetry.space_group_name_H-M   'P 1'
#
loop_
_entity.id
_entity.type
_entity.pdbx_description
1 polymer ?
#
loop_
_entity_poly.entity_id
_entity_poly.type
_entity_poly.pdbx_seq_one_letter_code
_entity_poly.pdbx_strand_id
1 'polypeptide(L)'
;MKKSAKLKKIMAVFCCMVMAMAIAGCQRTDKSSPKGLTEVYLEKMKEGKYKEACDTVGAEFDQKSYDKSASLQKELMKLTYANMTYEVNEEKIKDDKATVSVKVKNFNYIDTMNDAIYETMKQKKDDEFTKSEFTKKMKKAKQKEETVLVNYRKENKKWIFDGSNSLLNAAMLGYLNS
;
A
#
# COMPACT_ATOMS: atom_id res chain seq x y z
N MET A 1 -17.11 -54.88 -9.32
CA MET A 1 -17.43 -53.43 -9.26
C MET A 1 -16.30 -52.58 -8.63
N LYS A 2 -15.05 -52.64 -9.15
CA LYS A 2 -13.89 -51.95 -8.53
C LYS A 2 -13.35 -50.74 -9.32
N LYS A 3 -13.93 -50.41 -10.48
CA LYS A 3 -13.45 -49.30 -11.34
C LYS A 3 -14.12 -47.94 -11.09
N SER A 4 -15.27 -47.87 -10.41
CA SER A 4 -16.01 -46.60 -10.22
C SER A 4 -15.60 -45.79 -8.99
N ALA A 5 -14.85 -46.37 -8.04
CA ALA A 5 -14.44 -45.68 -6.81
C ALA A 5 -13.17 -44.83 -6.96
N LYS A 6 -12.27 -45.18 -7.89
CA LYS A 6 -11.03 -44.42 -8.13
C LYS A 6 -11.26 -43.14 -8.93
N LEU A 7 -12.29 -43.10 -9.80
CA LEU A 7 -12.61 -41.91 -10.59
C LEU A 7 -13.28 -40.80 -9.75
N LYS A 8 -14.02 -41.17 -8.70
CA LYS A 8 -14.67 -40.22 -7.78
C LYS A 8 -13.70 -39.57 -6.77
N LYS A 9 -12.56 -40.20 -6.46
CA LYS A 9 -11.54 -39.61 -5.58
C LYS A 9 -10.61 -38.62 -6.28
N ILE A 10 -10.49 -38.68 -7.61
CA ILE A 10 -9.67 -37.74 -8.38
C ILE A 10 -10.47 -36.46 -8.71
N MET A 11 -11.80 -36.54 -8.84
CA MET A 11 -12.65 -35.34 -8.98
C MET A 11 -12.86 -34.55 -7.67
N ALA A 12 -12.62 -35.16 -6.50
CA ALA A 12 -12.76 -34.47 -5.21
C ALA A 12 -11.53 -33.65 -4.80
N VAL A 13 -10.36 -33.89 -5.43
CA VAL A 13 -9.11 -33.19 -5.12
C VAL A 13 -8.92 -31.93 -5.99
N PHE A 14 -9.64 -31.82 -7.10
CA PHE A 14 -9.61 -30.62 -7.96
C PHE A 14 -10.63 -29.53 -7.55
N CYS A 15 -11.57 -29.83 -6.64
CA CYS A 15 -12.55 -28.85 -6.13
C CYS A 15 -12.03 -28.01 -4.95
N CYS A 16 -10.88 -28.35 -4.37
CA CYS A 16 -10.31 -27.61 -3.22
C CYS A 16 -9.14 -26.70 -3.58
N MET A 17 -8.76 -26.60 -4.87
CA MET A 17 -7.59 -25.85 -5.33
C MET A 17 -7.93 -24.73 -6.33
N VAL A 18 -9.10 -24.12 -6.16
CA VAL A 18 -9.52 -22.90 -6.90
C VAL A 18 -10.00 -21.78 -5.95
N MET A 19 -9.80 -21.92 -4.64
CA MET A 19 -10.22 -20.90 -3.65
C MET A 19 -9.06 -20.05 -3.13
N ALA A 20 -8.12 -19.68 -4.00
CA ALA A 20 -7.00 -18.79 -3.64
C ALA A 20 -6.63 -17.74 -4.70
N MET A 21 -7.50 -17.48 -5.69
CA MET A 21 -7.27 -16.41 -6.69
C MET A 21 -8.58 -15.72 -7.08
N ALA A 22 -9.15 -14.92 -6.19
CA ALA A 22 -10.16 -13.93 -6.57
C ALA A 22 -10.33 -12.84 -5.49
N ILE A 23 -9.27 -12.10 -5.18
CA ILE A 23 -9.42 -10.70 -4.77
C ILE A 23 -8.44 -9.85 -5.59
N ALA A 24 -8.47 -10.02 -6.91
CA ALA A 24 -8.22 -8.87 -7.76
C ALA A 24 -9.58 -8.14 -7.82
N GLY A 25 -9.73 -7.11 -6.99
CA GLY A 25 -10.95 -6.33 -6.88
C GLY A 25 -11.36 -5.72 -8.23
N CYS A 26 -12.25 -6.42 -8.94
CA CYS A 26 -13.04 -5.88 -10.04
C CYS A 26 -14.51 -5.73 -9.62
N GLN A 27 -14.78 -5.49 -8.34
CA GLN A 27 -15.94 -4.68 -8.01
C GLN A 27 -15.57 -3.25 -8.41
N ARG A 28 -16.39 -2.59 -9.24
CA ARG A 28 -16.19 -1.18 -9.57
C ARG A 28 -16.01 -0.42 -8.26
N THR A 29 -14.81 0.09 -7.99
CA THR A 29 -14.53 0.84 -6.78
C THR A 29 -15.53 1.98 -6.68
N ASP A 30 -16.34 1.96 -5.63
CA ASP A 30 -17.33 3.00 -5.39
C ASP A 30 -16.62 4.28 -4.92
N LYS A 31 -16.35 5.18 -5.86
CA LYS A 31 -15.69 6.45 -5.60
C LYS A 31 -16.55 7.44 -4.80
N SER A 32 -17.73 7.04 -4.33
CA SER A 32 -18.61 7.86 -3.51
C SER A 32 -18.60 7.48 -2.01
N SER A 33 -17.95 6.38 -1.63
CA SER A 33 -17.76 5.98 -0.22
C SER A 33 -16.35 6.27 0.30
N PRO A 34 -16.18 6.61 1.59
CA PRO A 34 -14.84 6.72 2.22
C PRO A 34 -13.96 5.49 1.98
N LYS A 35 -14.51 4.28 2.03
CA LYS A 35 -13.83 3.02 1.72
C LYS A 35 -13.28 3.01 0.29
N GLY A 36 -14.13 3.25 -0.71
CA GLY A 36 -13.69 3.24 -2.10
C GLY A 36 -12.73 4.39 -2.43
N LEU A 37 -12.87 5.55 -1.78
CA LEU A 37 -11.88 6.63 -1.88
C LEU A 37 -10.52 6.22 -1.29
N THR A 38 -10.52 5.49 -0.17
CA THR A 38 -9.30 4.94 0.45
C THR A 38 -8.61 3.95 -0.50
N GLU A 39 -9.37 3.05 -1.14
CA GLU A 39 -8.84 2.10 -2.14
C GLU A 39 -8.20 2.84 -3.32
N VAL A 40 -8.89 3.83 -3.91
CA VAL A 40 -8.34 4.63 -5.02
C VAL A 40 -7.10 5.40 -4.60
N TYR A 41 -7.08 5.98 -3.40
CA TYR A 41 -5.91 6.67 -2.85
C TYR A 41 -4.71 5.73 -2.79
N LEU A 42 -4.88 4.54 -2.19
CA LEU A 42 -3.80 3.56 -2.02
C LEU A 42 -3.27 3.05 -3.36
N GLU A 43 -4.14 2.74 -4.32
CA GLU A 43 -3.71 2.34 -5.66
C GLU A 43 -2.92 3.43 -6.36
N LYS A 44 -3.39 4.69 -6.31
CA LYS A 44 -2.65 5.81 -6.91
C LYS A 44 -1.29 6.04 -6.23
N MET A 45 -1.20 5.85 -4.92
CA MET A 45 0.08 5.88 -4.20
C MET A 45 1.03 4.79 -4.72
N LYS A 46 0.54 3.55 -4.91
CA LYS A 46 1.33 2.43 -5.48
C LYS A 46 1.79 2.69 -6.91
N GLU A 47 0.95 3.34 -7.72
CA GLU A 47 1.27 3.72 -9.10
C GLU A 47 2.26 4.90 -9.20
N GLY A 48 2.49 5.61 -8.09
CA GLY A 48 3.29 6.84 -8.04
C GLY A 48 2.55 8.09 -8.52
N LYS A 49 1.22 8.06 -8.58
CA LYS A 49 0.35 9.18 -8.98
C LYS A 49 -0.06 10.02 -7.76
N TYR A 50 0.93 10.55 -7.03
CA TYR A 50 0.74 11.15 -5.71
C TYR A 50 -0.22 12.34 -5.70
N LYS A 51 -0.11 13.26 -6.67
CA LYS A 51 -1.03 14.39 -6.78
C LYS A 51 -2.48 13.91 -6.96
N GLU A 52 -2.71 12.97 -7.88
CA GLU A 52 -4.05 12.42 -8.11
C GLU A 52 -4.57 11.66 -6.88
N ALA A 53 -3.68 11.02 -6.10
CA ALA A 53 -4.05 10.37 -4.84
C ALA A 53 -4.59 11.42 -3.87
N CYS A 54 -3.82 12.49 -3.61
CA CYS A 54 -4.24 13.60 -2.76
C CYS A 54 -5.54 14.24 -3.24
N ASP A 55 -5.67 14.52 -4.54
CA ASP A 55 -6.89 15.09 -5.15
C ASP A 55 -8.12 14.19 -4.91
N THR A 56 -7.95 12.85 -4.93
CA THR A 56 -9.04 11.88 -4.69
C THR A 56 -9.67 12.04 -3.32
N VAL A 57 -8.87 12.36 -2.31
CA VAL A 57 -9.30 12.41 -0.89
C VAL A 57 -9.35 13.84 -0.34
N GLY A 58 -9.20 14.85 -1.20
CA GLY A 58 -9.20 16.26 -0.79
C GLY A 58 -8.03 16.63 0.12
N ALA A 59 -6.90 15.92 0.03
CA ALA A 59 -5.67 16.25 0.74
C ALA A 59 -4.80 17.21 -0.08
N GLU A 60 -3.96 17.98 0.59
CA GLU A 60 -2.97 18.84 -0.06
C GLU A 60 -1.77 18.02 -0.52
N PHE A 61 -1.33 18.24 -1.77
CA PHE A 61 -0.07 17.72 -2.28
C PHE A 61 0.96 18.85 -2.36
N ASP A 62 2.02 18.78 -1.56
CA ASP A 62 3.12 19.73 -1.61
C ASP A 62 4.03 19.44 -2.83
N GLN A 63 3.60 19.95 -3.98
CA GLN A 63 4.32 19.84 -5.24
C GLN A 63 5.73 20.42 -5.14
N LYS A 64 5.91 21.53 -4.41
CA LYS A 64 7.20 22.22 -4.30
C LYS A 64 8.22 21.37 -3.53
N SER A 65 7.81 20.75 -2.44
CA SER A 65 8.67 19.83 -1.70
C SER A 65 8.96 18.58 -2.52
N TYR A 66 7.95 18.02 -3.20
CA TYR A 66 8.15 16.88 -4.11
C TYR A 66 9.18 17.21 -5.19
N ASP A 67 9.05 18.33 -5.89
CA ASP A 67 9.95 18.71 -6.98
C ASP A 67 11.40 18.85 -6.52
N LYS A 68 11.61 19.37 -5.30
CA LYS A 68 12.93 19.53 -4.68
C LYS A 68 13.57 18.23 -4.19
N SER A 69 12.81 17.17 -3.99
CA SER A 69 13.36 15.89 -3.53
C SER A 69 14.32 15.28 -4.57
N ALA A 70 15.38 14.64 -4.07
CA ALA A 70 16.38 13.98 -4.92
C ALA A 70 15.74 12.87 -5.79
N SER A 71 16.27 12.67 -7.00
CA SER A 71 15.75 11.64 -7.94
C SER A 71 15.79 10.25 -7.32
N LEU A 72 16.91 9.89 -6.68
CA LEU A 72 17.05 8.61 -5.98
C LEU A 72 15.95 8.45 -4.94
N GLN A 73 15.71 9.45 -4.09
CA GLN A 73 14.67 9.39 -3.07
C GLN A 73 13.28 9.13 -3.67
N LYS A 74 12.92 9.86 -4.75
CA LYS A 74 11.64 9.69 -5.45
C LYS A 74 11.47 8.26 -5.98
N GLU A 75 12.52 7.71 -6.56
CA GLU A 75 12.52 6.35 -7.11
C GLU A 75 12.38 5.28 -6.03
N LEU A 76 13.17 5.39 -4.94
CA LEU A 76 13.13 4.41 -3.86
C LEU A 76 11.79 4.47 -3.11
N MET A 77 11.23 5.67 -2.89
CA MET A 77 9.88 5.82 -2.32
C MET A 77 8.81 5.18 -3.21
N LYS A 78 8.89 5.38 -4.53
CA LYS A 78 7.95 4.75 -5.48
C LYS A 78 8.02 3.22 -5.39
N LEU A 79 9.22 2.65 -5.32
CA LEU A 79 9.40 1.20 -5.14
C LEU A 79 8.81 0.70 -3.81
N THR A 80 8.99 1.46 -2.73
CA THR A 80 8.38 1.14 -1.43
C THR A 80 6.86 1.09 -1.50
N TYR A 81 6.21 2.10 -2.09
CA TYR A 81 4.76 2.08 -2.22
C TYR A 81 4.31 0.94 -3.13
N ALA A 82 4.95 0.73 -4.28
CA ALA A 82 4.59 -0.35 -5.21
C ALA A 82 4.65 -1.74 -4.56
N ASN A 83 5.60 -1.97 -3.65
CA ASN A 83 5.78 -3.25 -2.95
C ASN A 83 4.85 -3.45 -1.75
N MET A 84 4.12 -2.40 -1.32
CA MET A 84 3.15 -2.47 -0.24
C MET A 84 1.96 -3.37 -0.60
N THR A 85 1.47 -4.12 0.38
CA THR A 85 0.15 -4.75 0.32
C THR A 85 -0.77 -4.13 1.35
N TYR A 86 -2.07 -4.07 1.06
CA TYR A 86 -3.04 -3.52 1.99
C TYR A 86 -4.38 -4.24 1.87
N GLU A 87 -5.20 -4.09 2.91
CA GLU A 87 -6.59 -4.54 2.96
C GLU A 87 -7.43 -3.40 3.56
N VAL A 88 -8.43 -2.94 2.81
CA VAL A 88 -9.39 -1.95 3.29
C VAL A 88 -10.58 -2.69 3.90
N ASN A 89 -10.65 -2.66 5.22
CA ASN A 89 -11.56 -3.46 6.03
C ASN A 89 -12.93 -2.77 6.16
N GLU A 90 -13.39 -2.59 7.39
CA GLU A 90 -14.66 -1.97 7.75
C GLU A 90 -14.63 -0.46 7.56
N GLU A 91 -15.81 0.06 7.22
CA GLU A 91 -16.14 1.47 7.24
C GLU A 91 -17.27 1.71 8.23
N LYS A 92 -17.14 2.76 9.04
CA LYS A 92 -18.17 3.22 9.97
C LYS A 92 -18.54 4.65 9.59
N ILE A 93 -19.78 4.87 9.18
CA ILE A 93 -20.32 6.20 8.87
C ILE A 93 -21.25 6.64 10.01
N LYS A 94 -21.05 7.85 10.51
CA LYS A 94 -21.95 8.52 11.45
C LYS A 94 -22.09 9.97 11.02
N ASP A 95 -23.29 10.33 10.58
CA ASP A 95 -23.62 11.66 10.05
C ASP A 95 -22.62 12.08 8.94
N ASP A 96 -21.93 13.21 9.14
CA ASP A 96 -20.93 13.75 8.22
C ASP A 96 -19.49 13.30 8.55
N LYS A 97 -19.33 12.22 9.32
CA LYS A 97 -18.02 11.62 9.64
C LYS A 97 -17.97 10.16 9.27
N ALA A 98 -16.78 9.70 8.90
CA ALA A 98 -16.54 8.28 8.68
C ALA A 98 -15.14 7.87 9.11
N THR A 99 -14.98 6.60 9.47
CA THR A 99 -13.69 5.98 9.76
C THR A 99 -13.58 4.69 8.95
N VAL A 100 -12.46 4.52 8.26
CA VAL A 100 -12.11 3.33 7.49
C VAL A 100 -10.92 2.65 8.16
N SER A 101 -11.03 1.36 8.46
CA SER A 101 -9.91 0.57 8.96
C SER A 101 -9.09 0.04 7.78
N VAL A 102 -7.79 0.33 7.76
CA VAL A 102 -6.88 -0.13 6.72
C VAL A 102 -5.75 -0.91 7.37
N LYS A 103 -5.61 -2.16 6.96
CA LYS A 103 -4.44 -2.96 7.28
C LYS A 103 -3.41 -2.76 6.18
N VAL A 104 -2.22 -2.32 6.54
CA VAL A 104 -1.09 -2.09 5.63
C VAL A 104 0.04 -3.00 6.02
N LYS A 105 0.67 -3.63 5.03
CA LYS A 105 1.87 -4.43 5.22
C LYS A 105 2.98 -3.94 4.29
N ASN A 106 4.09 -3.52 4.88
CA ASN A 106 5.26 -3.09 4.13
C ASN A 106 6.56 -3.34 4.91
N PHE A 107 7.71 -3.16 4.24
CA PHE A 107 9.01 -3.09 4.89
C PHE A 107 9.30 -1.66 5.35
N ASN A 108 10.21 -1.49 6.31
CA ASN A 108 10.65 -0.17 6.75
C ASN A 108 11.57 0.48 5.69
N TYR A 109 11.08 1.54 5.05
CA TYR A 109 11.83 2.27 4.03
C TYR A 109 13.13 2.90 4.56
N ILE A 110 13.09 3.53 5.73
CA ILE A 110 14.25 4.26 6.27
C ILE A 110 15.36 3.28 6.63
N ASP A 111 15.04 2.18 7.31
CA ASP A 111 16.03 1.16 7.65
C ASP A 111 16.69 0.60 6.38
N THR A 112 15.86 0.28 5.37
CA THR A 112 16.34 -0.29 4.11
C THR A 112 17.20 0.70 3.31
N MET A 113 16.81 1.98 3.30
CA MET A 113 17.55 3.05 2.64
C MET A 113 18.87 3.34 3.35
N ASN A 114 18.86 3.46 4.68
CA ASN A 114 20.07 3.70 5.46
C ASN A 114 21.08 2.57 5.29
N ASP A 115 20.63 1.31 5.30
CA ASP A 115 21.49 0.17 5.04
C ASP A 115 22.11 0.18 3.63
N ALA A 116 21.35 0.60 2.61
CA ALA A 116 21.84 0.70 1.25
C ALA A 116 22.87 1.84 1.10
N ILE A 117 22.61 3.00 1.72
CA ILE A 117 23.52 4.13 1.75
C ILE A 117 24.81 3.76 2.48
N TYR A 118 24.71 3.05 3.61
CA TYR A 118 25.87 2.60 4.37
C TYR A 118 26.80 1.72 3.52
N GLU A 119 26.25 0.74 2.79
CA GLU A 119 27.05 -0.10 1.88
C GLU A 119 27.66 0.71 0.72
N THR A 120 26.92 1.68 0.20
CA THR A 120 27.40 2.58 -0.85
C THR A 120 28.59 3.39 -0.38
N MET A 121 28.50 4.01 0.81
CA MET A 121 29.58 4.78 1.42
C MET A 121 30.80 3.90 1.68
N LYS A 122 30.60 2.71 2.25
CA LYS A 122 31.66 1.75 2.53
C LYS A 122 32.41 1.34 1.27
N GLN A 123 31.70 1.16 0.16
CA GLN A 123 32.26 0.76 -1.13
C GLN A 123 32.71 1.95 -2.00
N LYS A 124 32.48 3.19 -1.53
CA LYS A 124 32.75 4.44 -2.26
C LYS A 124 32.12 4.44 -3.66
N LYS A 125 30.84 4.08 -3.72
CA LYS A 125 30.03 4.02 -4.95
C LYS A 125 29.00 5.15 -4.99
N ASP A 126 28.18 5.15 -6.03
CA ASP A 126 27.20 6.20 -6.36
C ASP A 126 25.74 5.76 -6.11
N ASP A 127 24.80 6.58 -6.60
CA ASP A 127 23.37 6.38 -6.46
C ASP A 127 22.86 5.13 -7.21
N GLU A 128 23.48 4.74 -8.33
CA GLU A 128 23.11 3.52 -9.04
C GLU A 128 23.39 2.28 -8.19
N PHE A 129 24.54 2.28 -7.50
CA PHE A 129 24.86 1.27 -6.53
C PHE A 129 23.89 1.27 -5.34
N THR A 130 23.56 2.46 -4.81
CA THR A 130 22.57 2.61 -3.72
C THR A 130 21.23 1.98 -4.12
N LYS A 131 20.74 2.27 -5.33
CA LYS A 131 19.48 1.73 -5.85
C LYS A 131 19.52 0.20 -5.99
N SER A 132 20.64 -0.35 -6.44
CA SER A 132 20.85 -1.80 -6.53
C SER A 132 20.80 -2.47 -5.15
N GLU A 133 21.52 -1.92 -4.18
CA GLU A 133 21.53 -2.44 -2.80
C GLU A 133 20.18 -2.30 -2.12
N PHE A 134 19.50 -1.16 -2.28
CA PHE A 134 18.14 -0.96 -1.78
C PHE A 134 17.20 -2.03 -2.33
N THR A 135 17.21 -2.26 -3.63
CA THR A 135 16.33 -3.25 -4.28
C THR A 135 16.60 -4.67 -3.77
N LYS A 136 17.88 -5.04 -3.56
CA LYS A 136 18.25 -6.35 -2.99
C LYS A 136 17.79 -6.49 -1.55
N LYS A 137 17.97 -5.46 -0.73
CA LYS A 137 17.59 -5.45 0.69
C LYS A 137 16.08 -5.45 0.86
N MET A 138 15.35 -4.64 0.09
CA MET A 138 13.88 -4.61 0.04
C MET A 138 13.30 -6.01 -0.16
N LYS A 139 13.81 -6.79 -1.13
CA LYS A 139 13.33 -8.16 -1.40
C LYS A 139 13.53 -9.14 -0.24
N LYS A 140 14.45 -8.85 0.67
CA LYS A 140 14.78 -9.68 1.84
C LYS A 140 14.24 -9.09 3.15
N ALA A 141 13.75 -7.85 3.11
CA ALA A 141 13.35 -7.12 4.30
C ALA A 141 12.11 -7.77 4.92
N LYS A 142 12.09 -7.85 6.26
CA LYS A 142 10.91 -8.29 7.00
C LYS A 142 9.80 -7.27 6.77
N GLN A 143 8.67 -7.74 6.26
CA GLN A 143 7.46 -6.94 6.19
C GLN A 143 6.75 -6.97 7.56
N LYS A 144 6.27 -5.81 8.00
CA LYS A 144 5.42 -5.65 9.18
C LYS A 144 4.02 -5.28 8.73
N GLU A 145 3.03 -5.71 9.51
CA GLU A 145 1.61 -5.46 9.26
C GLU A 145 1.08 -4.56 10.37
N GLU A 146 0.36 -3.52 9.98
CA GLU A 146 -0.20 -2.51 10.89
C GLU A 146 -1.62 -2.17 10.47
N THR A 147 -2.52 -2.02 11.45
CA THR A 147 -3.90 -1.57 11.18
C THR A 147 -4.07 -0.14 11.65
N VAL A 148 -4.42 0.75 10.72
CA VAL A 148 -4.62 2.17 10.96
C VAL A 148 -6.06 2.58 10.68
N LEU A 149 -6.51 3.63 11.37
CA LEU A 149 -7.81 4.24 11.14
C LEU A 149 -7.64 5.48 10.27
N VAL A 150 -8.34 5.51 9.15
CA VAL A 150 -8.40 6.62 8.20
C VAL A 150 -9.70 7.37 8.44
N ASN A 151 -9.61 8.63 8.81
CA ASN A 151 -10.77 9.44 9.14
C ASN A 151 -11.17 10.32 7.96
N TYR A 152 -12.47 10.49 7.81
CA TYR A 152 -13.12 11.29 6.79
C TYR A 152 -14.16 12.20 7.40
N ARG A 153 -14.36 13.35 6.75
CA ARG A 153 -15.50 14.23 6.96
C ARG A 153 -16.19 14.54 5.63
N LYS A 154 -17.47 14.88 5.70
CA LYS A 154 -18.26 15.25 4.53
C LYS A 154 -18.27 16.76 4.36
N GLU A 155 -17.78 17.25 3.23
CA GLU A 155 -17.83 18.65 2.83
C GLU A 155 -18.47 18.78 1.46
N ASN A 156 -19.46 19.67 1.30
CA ASN A 156 -20.15 19.87 0.02
C ASN A 156 -20.64 18.57 -0.64
N LYS A 157 -21.20 17.66 0.18
CA LYS A 157 -21.67 16.31 -0.21
C LYS A 157 -20.58 15.35 -0.69
N LYS A 158 -19.29 15.70 -0.54
CA LYS A 158 -18.14 14.83 -0.86
C LYS A 158 -17.41 14.41 0.40
N TRP A 159 -16.91 13.19 0.43
CA TRP A 159 -16.03 12.72 1.50
C TRP A 159 -14.59 13.14 1.22
N ILE A 160 -13.94 13.70 2.23
CA ILE A 160 -12.53 14.07 2.20
C ILE A 160 -11.84 13.60 3.48
N PHE A 161 -10.52 13.47 3.44
CA PHE A 161 -9.72 13.16 4.62
C PHE A 161 -9.97 14.19 5.74
N ASP A 162 -10.18 13.66 6.94
CA ASP A 162 -10.23 14.46 8.16
C ASP A 162 -8.82 14.60 8.75
N GLY A 163 -8.17 15.73 8.44
CA GLY A 163 -6.77 15.96 8.74
C GLY A 163 -5.81 15.27 7.78
N SER A 164 -4.57 15.04 8.21
CA SER A 164 -3.50 14.51 7.35
C SER A 164 -3.50 12.99 7.19
N ASN A 165 -4.23 12.26 8.05
CA ASN A 165 -4.13 10.79 8.18
C ASN A 165 -2.66 10.31 8.23
N SER A 166 -1.82 11.02 8.99
CA SER A 166 -0.37 10.79 9.08
C SER A 166 0.01 9.35 9.41
N LEU A 167 -0.81 8.64 10.20
CA LEU A 167 -0.63 7.23 10.51
C LEU A 167 -0.74 6.34 9.26
N LEU A 168 -1.66 6.63 8.34
CA LEU A 168 -1.73 5.91 7.07
C LEU A 168 -0.46 6.12 6.25
N ASN A 169 -0.01 7.38 6.13
CA ASN A 169 1.21 7.70 5.38
C ASN A 169 2.46 7.05 6.00
N ALA A 170 2.54 7.01 7.32
CA ALA A 170 3.60 6.30 8.04
C ALA A 170 3.54 4.77 7.83
N ALA A 171 2.34 4.17 7.89
CA ALA A 171 2.15 2.74 7.64
C ALA A 171 2.53 2.35 6.21
N MET A 172 2.20 3.19 5.21
CA MET A 172 2.56 2.95 3.82
C MET A 172 4.08 2.92 3.59
N LEU A 173 4.87 3.59 4.44
CA LEU A 173 6.34 3.57 4.40
C LEU A 173 6.95 2.55 5.39
N GLY A 174 6.12 1.80 6.12
CA GLY A 174 6.54 0.81 7.10
C GLY A 174 7.15 1.41 8.38
N TYR A 175 6.74 2.63 8.76
CA TYR A 175 7.28 3.36 9.92
C TYR A 175 6.55 3.13 11.23
N LEU A 176 5.31 2.63 11.18
CA LEU A 176 4.61 2.26 12.41
C LEU A 176 5.25 0.97 12.96
N ASN A 177 5.31 0.91 14.29
CA ASN A 177 6.35 0.24 15.08
C ASN A 177 6.76 -1.20 14.68
N SER A 178 8.01 -1.50 15.05
CA SER A 178 8.58 -2.82 15.37
C SER A 178 7.90 -3.51 16.54
#